data_AF-A0A534TY82-F1
#
_entry.id   AF-A0A534TY82-F1
#
_cell.length_a   1.000
_cell.length_b   1.000
_cell.length_c   1.000
_cell.angle_alpha   90.00
_cell.angle_beta   90.00
_cell.angle_gamma   90.00
#
_symmetry.space_group_name_H-M   'P 1'
#
loop_
_entity.id
_entity.type
_entity.pdbx_description
1 polymer ?
#
loop_
_entity_poly.entity_id
_entity_poly.type
_entity_poly.pdbx_seq_one_letter_code
_entity_poly.pdbx_strand_id
1 'polypeptide(L)'
;MARERRLTSRWRPDERRRHRTQLERTRRHTRLRRESRAANLRATRGARRRQRLARIAARAAGSAPPRALARSTELIWLLNNDTTVEPDTLERLVDAARRHPDAAIVGGKVLRMDRPDTLWTAWGRVTWLQSLIALEGCDAPDDGAFDVERPVPWIPGCSILLRAQALREIGLLDESFFAYHEDVEWAARARAAGWSVWYTGGARTYHAVHGSSGGERYYGGFHKYLSARNSVLYAKIHGHIWQVALMAAAIVVTIPFQFARRWLRGEQEGFAELGLM
;
A
#
# COMPACT_ATOMS: atom_id res chain seq x y z
N MET A 1 26.53 11.55 -28.35
CA MET A 1 25.98 11.44 -29.72
C MET A 1 27.04 11.58 -30.82
N ALA A 2 27.89 12.61 -30.85
CA ALA A 2 28.89 12.80 -31.92
C ALA A 2 30.04 11.76 -31.92
N ARG A 3 30.44 11.26 -30.74
CA ARG A 3 31.51 10.27 -30.57
C ARG A 3 31.09 8.83 -30.90
N GLU A 4 29.84 8.45 -30.62
CA GLU A 4 29.26 7.13 -30.95
C GLU A 4 29.05 6.94 -32.46
N ARG A 5 28.62 8.00 -33.17
CA ARG A 5 28.35 7.92 -34.62
C ARG A 5 29.61 7.59 -35.43
N ARG A 6 30.80 7.97 -34.94
CA ARG A 6 32.09 7.63 -35.57
C ARG A 6 32.52 6.18 -35.31
N LEU A 7 32.08 5.55 -34.23
CA LEU A 7 32.44 4.18 -33.86
C LEU A 7 31.60 3.13 -34.57
N THR A 8 30.31 3.41 -34.81
CA THR A 8 29.37 2.46 -35.44
C THR A 8 29.34 2.50 -36.97
N SER A 9 30.10 3.40 -37.60
CA SER A 9 30.09 3.60 -39.06
C SER A 9 30.69 2.41 -39.82
N ARG A 10 31.62 1.68 -39.21
CA ARG A 10 32.31 0.52 -39.81
C ARG A 10 31.61 -0.83 -39.58
N TRP A 11 30.52 -0.86 -38.83
CA TRP A 11 29.87 -2.11 -38.42
C TRP A 11 28.96 -2.68 -39.51
N ARG A 12 28.71 -3.99 -39.49
CA ARG A 12 27.72 -4.59 -40.39
C ARG A 12 26.30 -4.16 -39.99
N PRO A 13 25.32 -4.14 -40.92
CA PRO A 13 23.93 -3.75 -40.61
C PRO A 13 23.33 -4.48 -39.41
N ASP A 14 23.61 -5.78 -39.26
CA ASP A 14 23.10 -6.60 -38.15
C ASP A 14 23.73 -6.25 -36.79
N GLU A 15 25.01 -5.89 -36.77
CA GLU A 15 25.73 -5.46 -35.57
C GLU A 15 25.21 -4.10 -35.08
N ARG A 16 24.95 -3.17 -36.01
CA ARG A 16 24.30 -1.89 -35.71
C ARG A 16 22.91 -2.09 -35.13
N ARG A 17 22.14 -3.03 -35.67
CA ARG A 17 20.78 -3.35 -35.20
C ARG A 17 20.81 -3.90 -33.78
N ARG A 18 21.69 -4.89 -33.50
CA ARG A 18 21.87 -5.48 -32.15
C ARG A 18 22.30 -4.44 -31.12
N HIS A 19 23.28 -3.60 -31.45
CA HIS A 19 23.75 -2.54 -30.55
C HIS A 19 22.70 -1.47 -30.29
N ARG A 20 21.91 -1.09 -31.31
CA ARG A 20 20.79 -0.15 -31.14
C ARG A 20 19.73 -0.73 -30.22
N THR A 21 19.36 -2.00 -30.39
CA THR A 21 18.44 -2.70 -29.49
C THR A 21 18.99 -2.80 -28.06
N GLN A 22 20.29 -3.04 -27.89
CA GLN A 22 20.94 -3.07 -26.57
C GLN A 22 20.97 -1.69 -25.91
N LEU A 23 21.27 -0.62 -26.66
CA LEU A 23 21.21 0.75 -26.16
C LEU A 23 19.78 1.17 -25.80
N GLU A 24 18.78 0.80 -26.59
CA GLU A 24 17.37 1.05 -26.29
C GLU A 24 16.93 0.30 -25.03
N ARG A 25 17.36 -0.95 -24.85
CA ARG A 25 17.16 -1.73 -23.62
C ARG A 25 17.82 -1.06 -22.41
N THR A 26 19.08 -0.67 -22.50
CA THR A 26 19.81 0.00 -21.40
C THR A 26 19.21 1.35 -21.04
N ARG A 27 18.80 2.15 -22.04
CA ARG A 27 18.11 3.44 -21.82
C ARG A 27 16.75 3.25 -21.17
N ARG A 28 15.97 2.26 -21.62
CA ARG A 28 14.69 1.88 -21.01
C ARG A 28 14.89 1.43 -19.56
N HIS A 29 15.88 0.58 -19.28
CA HIS A 29 16.18 0.10 -17.93
C HIS A 29 16.65 1.24 -17.00
N THR A 30 17.48 2.16 -17.50
CA THR A 30 17.94 3.33 -16.73
C THR A 30 16.80 4.30 -16.42
N ARG A 31 15.90 4.54 -17.39
CA ARG A 31 14.69 5.35 -17.20
C ARG A 31 13.77 4.74 -16.14
N LEU A 32 13.52 3.44 -16.24
CA LEU A 32 12.67 2.72 -15.29
C LEU A 32 13.28 2.68 -13.88
N ARG A 33 14.61 2.53 -13.74
CA ARG A 33 15.30 2.67 -12.44
C ARG A 33 15.15 4.08 -11.83
N ARG A 34 15.20 5.14 -12.64
CA ARG A 34 14.99 6.53 -12.16
C ARG A 34 13.55 6.77 -11.74
N GLU A 35 12.58 6.27 -12.51
CA GLU A 35 11.15 6.34 -12.19
C GLU A 35 10.83 5.54 -10.91
N SER A 36 11.42 4.35 -10.74
CA SER A 36 11.29 3.53 -9.53
C SER A 36 11.90 4.20 -8.29
N ARG A 37 13.05 4.86 -8.43
CA ARG A 37 13.65 5.64 -7.32
C ARG A 37 12.77 6.83 -6.94
N ALA A 38 12.17 7.51 -7.92
CA ALA A 38 11.25 8.63 -7.68
C ALA A 38 9.93 8.16 -7.03
N ALA A 39 9.40 7.02 -7.46
CA ALA A 39 8.25 6.35 -6.83
C ALA A 39 8.58 5.99 -5.37
N ASN A 40 9.66 5.24 -5.12
CA ASN A 40 10.10 4.93 -3.76
C ASN A 40 10.27 6.19 -2.90
N LEU A 41 10.85 7.28 -3.44
CA LEU A 41 10.95 8.55 -2.72
C LEU A 41 9.58 9.18 -2.41
N ARG A 42 8.59 9.08 -3.31
CA ARG A 42 7.21 9.53 -3.08
C ARG A 42 6.51 8.68 -2.02
N ALA A 43 6.58 7.36 -2.12
CA ALA A 43 6.05 6.45 -1.09
C ALA A 43 6.71 6.69 0.28
N THR A 44 8.03 6.89 0.30
CA THR A 44 8.80 7.23 1.52
C THR A 44 8.38 8.60 2.08
N ARG A 45 8.09 9.59 1.23
CA ARG A 45 7.59 10.91 1.68
C ARG A 45 6.15 10.83 2.21
N GLY A 46 5.28 10.04 1.57
CA GLY A 46 3.92 9.78 2.03
C GLY A 46 3.90 9.08 3.39
N ALA A 47 4.70 8.02 3.53
CA ALA A 47 4.93 7.32 4.80
C ALA A 47 5.50 8.24 5.89
N ARG A 48 6.52 9.05 5.56
CA ARG A 48 7.07 10.05 6.49
C ARG A 48 6.06 11.13 6.85
N ARG A 49 5.09 11.47 5.99
CA ARG A 49 4.02 12.45 6.29
C ARG A 49 2.95 11.83 7.19
N ARG A 50 2.54 10.59 6.95
CA ARG A 50 1.67 9.82 7.87
C ARG A 50 2.33 9.66 9.24
N GLN A 51 3.61 9.31 9.26
CA GLN A 51 4.42 9.32 10.48
C GLN A 51 4.61 10.71 11.05
N ARG A 52 4.64 11.79 10.27
CA ARG A 52 4.74 13.15 10.83
C ARG A 52 3.43 13.52 11.51
N LEU A 53 2.28 13.17 10.95
CA LEU A 53 0.98 13.33 11.61
C LEU A 53 0.92 12.46 12.88
N ALA A 54 1.42 11.22 12.83
CA ALA A 54 1.57 10.35 13.99
C ALA A 54 2.59 10.87 15.02
N ARG A 55 3.71 11.49 14.60
CA ARG A 55 4.76 12.04 15.49
C ARG A 55 4.35 13.34 16.15
N ILE A 56 3.63 14.19 15.44
CA ILE A 56 3.00 15.37 16.05
C ILE A 56 2.02 14.89 17.13
N ALA A 57 1.33 13.78 16.90
CA ALA A 57 0.45 13.17 17.88
C ALA A 57 1.20 12.36 18.99
N ALA A 58 2.40 11.81 18.74
CA ALA A 58 3.16 10.98 19.69
C ALA A 58 4.07 11.80 20.63
N ARG A 59 4.50 13.01 20.26
CA ARG A 59 5.14 13.96 21.21
C ARG A 59 4.16 14.49 22.27
N ALA A 60 2.92 14.03 22.27
CA ALA A 60 1.83 14.41 23.16
C ALA A 60 1.81 13.68 24.53
N ALA A 61 2.88 12.97 24.91
CA ALA A 61 3.05 12.48 26.29
C ALA A 61 3.76 13.50 27.22
N GLY A 62 4.10 14.70 26.73
CA GLY A 62 4.74 15.75 27.55
C GLY A 62 4.54 17.20 27.08
N SER A 63 3.81 17.44 25.99
CA SER A 63 3.41 18.77 25.51
C SER A 63 2.09 18.66 24.72
N ALA A 64 1.32 19.76 24.64
CA ALA A 64 -0.06 19.76 24.13
C ALA A 64 -0.26 18.94 22.83
N PRO A 65 -1.36 18.16 22.72
CA PRO A 65 -1.65 17.38 21.53
C PRO A 65 -1.75 18.28 20.28
N PRO A 66 -1.52 17.74 19.06
CA PRO A 66 -1.79 18.47 17.82
C PRO A 66 -3.19 19.08 17.89
N ARG A 67 -3.41 20.24 17.24
CA ARG A 67 -4.77 20.81 17.13
C ARG A 67 -5.83 19.80 16.66
N ALA A 68 -5.44 18.82 15.83
CA ALA A 68 -6.30 17.74 15.35
C ALA A 68 -6.66 16.68 16.39
N LEU A 69 -5.94 16.60 17.53
CA LEU A 69 -6.27 15.77 18.69
C LEU A 69 -6.59 16.64 19.91
N ALA A 70 -7.00 17.89 19.68
CA ALA A 70 -7.60 18.68 20.74
C ALA A 70 -8.80 17.90 21.33
N ARG A 71 -9.09 18.10 22.62
CA ARG A 71 -10.21 17.41 23.29
C ARG A 71 -11.56 17.61 22.59
N SER A 72 -11.72 18.68 21.82
CA SER A 72 -12.92 18.99 21.05
C SER A 72 -13.01 18.28 19.69
N THR A 73 -11.95 17.67 19.18
CA THR A 73 -12.01 16.94 17.92
C THR A 73 -12.64 15.56 18.14
N GLU A 74 -13.73 15.29 17.43
CA GLU A 74 -14.43 14.00 17.49
C GLU A 74 -13.94 13.03 16.40
N LEU A 75 -13.76 13.55 15.17
CA LEU A 75 -13.43 12.79 13.98
C LEU A 75 -12.24 13.45 13.25
N ILE A 76 -11.35 12.63 12.70
CA ILE A 76 -10.15 13.05 11.97
C ILE A 76 -10.12 12.36 10.63
N TRP A 77 -10.13 13.13 9.54
CA TRP A 77 -9.99 12.55 8.21
C TRP A 77 -8.51 12.45 7.81
N LEU A 78 -8.01 11.23 7.68
CA LEU A 78 -6.70 10.95 7.12
C LEU A 78 -6.83 10.78 5.61
N LEU A 79 -6.25 11.71 4.87
CA LEU A 79 -6.25 11.72 3.40
C LEU A 79 -4.82 11.76 2.87
N ASN A 80 -4.50 10.84 1.96
CA ASN A 80 -3.23 10.81 1.26
C ASN A 80 -3.07 12.02 0.33
N ASN A 81 -1.82 12.34 -0.04
CA ASN A 81 -1.54 13.47 -0.93
C ASN A 81 -1.62 13.11 -2.43
N ASP A 82 -1.86 11.85 -2.75
CA ASP A 82 -2.02 11.29 -4.08
C ASP A 82 -3.43 10.72 -4.29
N THR A 83 -4.41 11.32 -3.59
CA THR A 83 -5.84 11.04 -3.72
C THR A 83 -6.63 12.26 -4.14
N THR A 84 -7.71 12.04 -4.88
CA THR A 84 -8.82 12.98 -5.05
C THR A 84 -10.11 12.33 -4.55
N VAL A 85 -11.12 13.12 -4.22
CA VAL A 85 -12.37 12.66 -3.59
C VAL A 85 -13.56 13.30 -4.29
N GLU A 86 -14.71 12.63 -4.25
CA GLU A 86 -15.97 13.27 -4.63
C GLU A 86 -16.37 14.34 -3.60
N PRO A 87 -17.09 15.41 -3.99
CA PRO A 87 -17.46 16.52 -3.10
C PRO A 87 -18.19 16.08 -1.81
N ASP A 88 -19.00 15.02 -1.90
CA ASP A 88 -19.82 14.48 -0.81
C ASP A 88 -19.12 13.37 -0.01
N THR A 89 -17.86 13.03 -0.35
CA THR A 89 -17.13 11.92 0.29
C THR A 89 -17.03 12.09 1.80
N LEU A 90 -16.67 13.29 2.28
CA LEU A 90 -16.52 13.55 3.71
C LEU A 90 -17.86 13.45 4.43
N GLU A 91 -18.93 14.00 3.85
CA GLU A 91 -20.28 13.95 4.41
C GLU A 91 -20.72 12.49 4.58
N ARG A 92 -20.55 11.67 3.55
CA ARG A 92 -20.89 10.24 3.61
C ARG A 92 -20.09 9.45 4.65
N LEU A 93 -18.80 9.76 4.80
CA LEU A 93 -17.97 9.14 5.85
C LEU A 93 -18.43 9.56 7.25
N VAL A 94 -18.78 10.84 7.44
CA VAL A 94 -19.27 11.37 8.72
C VAL A 94 -20.63 10.75 9.07
N ASP A 95 -21.54 10.63 8.11
CA ASP A 95 -22.85 10.02 8.34
C ASP A 95 -22.76 8.54 8.66
N ALA A 96 -21.82 7.82 8.06
CA ALA A 96 -21.49 6.45 8.48
C ALA A 96 -20.89 6.41 9.89
N ALA A 97 -19.98 7.32 10.26
CA ALA A 97 -19.41 7.38 11.61
C ALA A 97 -20.42 7.78 12.70
N ARG A 98 -21.47 8.53 12.34
CA ARG A 98 -22.60 8.84 13.24
C ARG A 98 -23.50 7.64 13.48
N ARG A 99 -23.76 6.85 12.44
CA ARG A 99 -24.56 5.62 12.53
C ARG A 99 -23.84 4.52 13.31
N HIS A 100 -22.50 4.52 13.27
CA HIS A 100 -21.64 3.55 13.97
C HIS A 100 -20.75 4.25 15.01
N PRO A 101 -21.30 4.61 16.19
CA PRO A 101 -20.56 5.34 17.23
C PRO A 101 -19.38 4.55 17.81
N ASP A 102 -19.37 3.23 17.66
CA ASP A 102 -18.29 2.31 18.03
C ASP A 102 -17.24 2.13 16.91
N ALA A 103 -17.39 2.79 15.76
CA ALA A 103 -16.41 2.72 14.69
C ALA A 103 -15.17 3.55 15.02
N ALA A 104 -14.00 2.91 15.12
CA ALA A 104 -12.70 3.59 15.18
C ALA A 104 -12.26 4.08 13.80
N ILE A 105 -12.63 3.37 12.74
CA ILE A 105 -12.33 3.69 11.34
C ILE A 105 -13.61 3.60 10.53
N VAL A 106 -13.86 4.60 9.70
CA VAL A 106 -14.80 4.54 8.59
C VAL A 106 -14.08 4.85 7.30
N GLY A 107 -14.30 4.06 6.26
CA GLY A 107 -13.75 4.32 4.94
C GLY A 107 -14.71 3.92 3.82
N GLY A 108 -14.38 4.36 2.62
CA GLY A 108 -15.21 4.14 1.44
C GLY A 108 -14.53 3.38 0.33
N LYS A 109 -15.15 3.37 -0.84
CA LYS A 109 -14.56 2.85 -2.07
C LYS A 109 -13.27 3.58 -2.38
N VAL A 110 -12.23 2.80 -2.70
CA VAL A 110 -11.02 3.35 -3.31
C VAL A 110 -11.00 2.93 -4.76
N LEU A 111 -11.19 3.89 -5.65
CA LEU A 111 -11.22 3.75 -7.10
C LEU A 111 -9.82 4.07 -7.66
N ARG A 112 -9.52 3.48 -8.82
CA ARG A 112 -8.28 3.74 -9.54
C ARG A 112 -8.37 5.10 -10.23
N MET A 113 -7.43 6.00 -9.95
CA MET A 113 -7.42 7.34 -10.57
C MET A 113 -7.23 7.30 -12.09
N ASP A 114 -6.56 6.28 -12.63
CA ASP A 114 -6.38 6.05 -14.07
C ASP A 114 -7.55 5.31 -14.73
N ARG A 115 -8.45 4.71 -13.93
CA ARG A 115 -9.68 4.02 -14.38
C ARG A 115 -10.79 4.26 -13.34
N PRO A 116 -11.47 5.41 -13.40
CA PRO A 116 -12.42 5.85 -12.36
C PRO A 116 -13.55 4.84 -12.07
N ASP A 117 -13.97 4.06 -13.06
CA ASP A 117 -15.02 3.04 -12.93
C ASP A 117 -14.51 1.68 -12.43
N THR A 118 -13.29 1.63 -11.90
CA THR A 118 -12.65 0.40 -11.41
C THR A 118 -12.16 0.59 -9.98
N LEU A 119 -12.57 -0.32 -9.09
CA LEU A 119 -12.07 -0.36 -7.73
C LEU A 119 -10.58 -0.71 -7.72
N TRP A 120 -9.80 0.06 -6.98
CA TRP A 120 -8.54 -0.46 -6.46
C TRP A 120 -8.82 -1.48 -5.36
N THR A 121 -9.73 -1.15 -4.44
CA THR A 121 -10.26 -2.07 -3.43
C THR A 121 -11.44 -1.41 -2.71
N ALA A 122 -12.35 -2.23 -2.17
CA ALA A 122 -13.39 -1.80 -1.25
C ALA A 122 -12.87 -1.82 0.20
N TRP A 123 -12.33 -2.94 0.65
CA TRP A 123 -11.70 -3.13 1.96
C TRP A 123 -10.69 -4.28 1.90
N GLY A 124 -10.01 -4.57 3.00
CA GLY A 124 -9.09 -5.69 3.05
C GLY A 124 -9.45 -6.78 4.06
N ARG A 125 -8.90 -7.98 3.83
CA ARG A 125 -8.92 -9.11 4.77
C ARG A 125 -7.50 -9.47 5.21
N VAL A 126 -7.39 -10.10 6.38
CA VAL A 126 -6.17 -10.73 6.87
C VAL A 126 -6.28 -12.23 6.59
N THR A 127 -5.36 -12.78 5.80
CA THR A 127 -5.42 -14.16 5.31
C THR A 127 -4.45 -15.10 6.01
N TRP A 128 -3.43 -14.56 6.68
CA TRP A 128 -2.33 -15.35 7.26
C TRP A 128 -1.58 -16.21 6.24
N LEU A 129 -1.62 -15.82 4.96
CA LEU A 129 -0.82 -16.40 3.87
C LEU A 129 0.41 -15.54 3.57
N GLN A 130 1.16 -15.87 2.51
CA GLN A 130 2.44 -15.19 2.17
C GLN A 130 2.38 -13.65 2.16
N SER A 131 1.31 -13.05 1.63
CA SER A 131 1.17 -11.58 1.56
C SER A 131 0.48 -10.96 2.78
N LEU A 132 0.13 -11.76 3.80
CA LEU A 132 -0.69 -11.46 4.98
C LEU A 132 -2.13 -10.99 4.70
N ILE A 133 -2.35 -10.22 3.63
CA ILE A 133 -3.60 -9.57 3.31
C ILE A 133 -4.16 -9.99 1.95
N ALA A 134 -5.46 -9.79 1.77
CA ALA A 134 -6.14 -9.79 0.49
C ALA A 134 -6.98 -8.52 0.36
N LEU A 135 -7.13 -8.02 -0.87
CA LEU A 135 -7.92 -6.83 -1.19
C LEU A 135 -9.25 -7.27 -1.81
N GLU A 136 -10.36 -6.97 -1.14
CA GLU A 136 -11.69 -7.24 -1.66
C GLU A 136 -12.09 -6.19 -2.69
N GLY A 137 -12.73 -6.64 -3.77
CA GLY A 137 -13.08 -5.78 -4.91
C GLY A 137 -11.88 -5.28 -5.72
N CYS A 138 -10.70 -5.89 -5.58
CA CYS A 138 -9.53 -5.51 -6.37
C CYS A 138 -9.81 -5.67 -7.87
N ASP A 139 -9.66 -4.57 -8.61
CA ASP A 139 -9.90 -4.47 -10.06
C ASP A 139 -11.34 -4.85 -10.49
N ALA A 140 -12.30 -4.85 -9.57
CA ALA A 140 -13.72 -5.01 -9.89
C ALA A 140 -14.30 -3.71 -10.48
N PRO A 141 -15.31 -3.79 -11.38
CA PRO A 141 -16.04 -2.61 -11.84
C PRO A 141 -16.83 -1.96 -10.70
N ASP A 142 -17.02 -0.64 -10.74
CA ASP A 142 -17.95 0.07 -9.84
C ASP A 142 -19.39 -0.01 -10.36
N ASP A 143 -19.95 -1.23 -10.38
CA ASP A 143 -21.30 -1.54 -10.89
C ASP A 143 -22.37 -1.64 -9.79
N GLY A 144 -22.03 -1.22 -8.58
CA GLY A 144 -22.88 -1.28 -7.41
C GLY A 144 -22.77 -2.55 -6.56
N ALA A 145 -21.98 -3.55 -6.97
CA ALA A 145 -21.71 -4.74 -6.13
C ALA A 145 -21.10 -4.40 -4.76
N PHE A 146 -20.42 -3.25 -4.68
CA PHE A 146 -19.82 -2.72 -3.46
C PHE A 146 -20.59 -1.51 -2.88
N ASP A 147 -21.84 -1.25 -3.29
CA ASP A 147 -22.74 -0.27 -2.67
C ASP A 147 -23.38 -0.80 -1.39
N VAL A 148 -22.53 -1.25 -0.46
CA VAL A 148 -22.94 -1.83 0.82
C VAL A 148 -22.32 -1.08 1.97
N GLU A 149 -22.94 -1.18 3.13
CA GLU A 149 -22.34 -0.75 4.38
C GLU A 149 -22.18 -1.94 5.32
N ARG A 150 -20.98 -2.16 5.83
CA ARG A 150 -20.67 -3.35 6.62
C ARG A 150 -19.45 -3.19 7.52
N PRO A 151 -19.36 -3.95 8.63
CA PRO A 151 -18.12 -4.08 9.35
C PRO A 151 -17.12 -4.89 8.50
N VAL A 152 -15.86 -4.47 8.53
CA VAL A 152 -14.76 -5.09 7.78
C VAL A 152 -13.51 -5.24 8.66
N PRO A 153 -12.56 -6.14 8.32
CA PRO A 153 -11.37 -6.31 9.13
C PRO A 153 -10.46 -5.07 9.16
N TRP A 154 -10.26 -4.41 8.02
CA TRP A 154 -9.46 -3.20 7.88
C TRP A 154 -9.77 -2.48 6.55
N ILE A 155 -9.39 -1.21 6.45
CA ILE A 155 -9.52 -0.38 5.24
C ILE A 155 -8.16 0.27 4.94
N PRO A 156 -7.75 0.38 3.66
CA PRO A 156 -6.51 1.06 3.31
C PRO A 156 -6.48 2.51 3.81
N GLY A 157 -5.38 2.89 4.44
CA GLY A 157 -5.22 4.21 5.08
C GLY A 157 -5.09 5.41 4.14
N CYS A 158 -5.55 5.32 2.89
CA CYS A 158 -5.45 6.42 1.94
C CYS A 158 -6.54 7.49 2.04
N SER A 159 -7.72 7.11 2.52
CA SER A 159 -8.84 8.00 2.83
C SER A 159 -9.70 7.31 3.87
N ILE A 160 -9.44 7.61 5.14
CA ILE A 160 -10.15 7.02 6.28
C ILE A 160 -10.52 8.10 7.30
N LEU A 161 -11.74 8.03 7.81
CA LEU A 161 -12.20 8.84 8.92
C LEU A 161 -11.95 8.07 10.21
N LEU A 162 -11.15 8.66 11.10
CA LEU A 162 -10.74 8.08 12.37
C LEU A 162 -11.49 8.74 13.52
N ARG A 163 -11.94 7.94 14.48
CA ARG A 163 -12.48 8.49 15.73
C ARG A 163 -11.35 8.93 16.64
N ALA A 164 -11.37 10.19 17.06
CA ALA A 164 -10.33 10.77 17.91
C ALA A 164 -10.27 10.10 19.29
N GLN A 165 -11.40 9.59 19.80
CA GLN A 165 -11.42 8.81 21.03
C GLN A 165 -10.61 7.51 20.90
N ALA A 166 -10.83 6.74 19.82
CA ALA A 166 -10.08 5.51 19.58
C ALA A 166 -8.57 5.78 19.52
N LEU A 167 -8.14 6.84 18.82
CA LEU A 167 -6.72 7.25 18.78
C LEU A 167 -6.14 7.60 20.16
N ARG A 168 -6.94 8.20 21.05
CA ARG A 168 -6.52 8.51 22.43
C ARG A 168 -6.43 7.26 23.31
N GLU A 169 -7.29 6.28 23.06
CA GLU A 169 -7.40 5.06 23.86
C GLU A 169 -6.35 4.01 23.46
N ILE A 170 -6.23 3.71 22.17
CA ILE A 170 -5.35 2.64 21.68
C ILE A 170 -4.00 3.15 21.18
N GLY A 171 -3.85 4.47 21.06
CA GLY A 171 -2.66 5.11 20.51
C GLY A 171 -2.66 5.22 18.98
N LEU A 172 -1.52 5.63 18.44
CA LEU A 172 -1.33 5.99 17.04
C LEU A 172 -0.70 4.84 16.25
N LEU A 173 -0.52 5.01 14.95
CA LEU A 173 0.15 4.03 14.09
C LEU A 173 1.54 3.67 14.65
N ASP A 174 1.86 2.37 14.71
CA ASP A 174 3.17 1.89 15.16
C ASP A 174 4.27 2.27 14.16
N GLU A 175 5.22 3.10 14.60
CA GLU A 175 6.33 3.58 13.78
C GLU A 175 7.26 2.45 13.29
N SER A 176 7.25 1.29 13.96
CA SER A 176 8.04 0.11 13.58
C SER A 176 7.65 -0.39 12.19
N PHE A 177 6.38 -0.25 11.81
CA PHE A 177 5.89 -0.60 10.47
C PHE A 177 6.44 0.33 9.40
N PHE A 178 6.72 1.60 9.73
CA PHE A 178 7.16 2.65 8.81
C PHE A 178 6.17 2.91 7.65
N ALA A 179 6.01 1.95 6.73
CA ALA A 179 5.04 1.96 5.64
C ALA A 179 4.60 0.54 5.31
N TYR A 180 3.35 0.39 4.86
CA TYR A 180 2.64 -0.85 4.57
C TYR A 180 2.30 -1.64 5.85
N HIS A 181 1.06 -2.11 5.94
CA HIS A 181 0.50 -2.81 7.10
C HIS A 181 0.37 -1.98 8.39
N GLU A 182 0.73 -0.69 8.40
CA GLU A 182 0.50 0.18 9.56
C GLU A 182 -1.00 0.37 9.84
N ASP A 183 -1.80 0.42 8.78
CA ASP A 183 -3.25 0.49 8.82
C ASP A 183 -3.89 -0.85 9.20
N VAL A 184 -3.34 -1.96 8.70
CA VAL A 184 -3.77 -3.33 9.06
C VAL A 184 -3.54 -3.62 10.54
N GLU A 185 -2.36 -3.26 11.06
CA GLU A 185 -2.02 -3.37 12.49
C GLU A 185 -2.96 -2.51 13.34
N TRP A 186 -3.10 -1.23 13.00
CA TRP A 186 -3.91 -0.31 13.81
C TRP A 186 -5.38 -0.75 13.86
N ALA A 187 -5.94 -1.22 12.73
CA ALA A 187 -7.28 -1.80 12.68
C ALA A 187 -7.41 -3.06 13.56
N ALA A 188 -6.39 -3.93 13.58
CA ALA A 188 -6.39 -5.11 14.44
C ALA A 188 -6.38 -4.73 15.93
N ARG A 189 -5.55 -3.75 16.31
CA ARG A 189 -5.50 -3.22 17.68
C ARG A 189 -6.80 -2.53 18.09
N ALA A 190 -7.42 -1.76 17.20
CA ALA A 190 -8.72 -1.13 17.44
C ALA A 190 -9.79 -2.19 17.73
N ARG A 191 -9.85 -3.24 16.91
CA ARG A 191 -10.77 -4.36 17.10
C ARG A 191 -10.52 -5.13 18.38
N ALA A 192 -9.26 -5.32 18.79
CA ALA A 192 -8.92 -5.94 20.06
C ALA A 192 -9.36 -5.11 21.29
N ALA A 193 -9.47 -3.80 21.14
CA ALA A 193 -9.97 -2.87 22.15
C ALA A 193 -11.50 -2.67 22.11
N GLY A 194 -12.23 -3.45 21.31
CA GLY A 194 -13.69 -3.38 21.22
C GLY A 194 -14.23 -2.33 20.24
N TRP A 195 -13.36 -1.63 19.51
CA TRP A 195 -13.79 -0.73 18.42
C TRP A 195 -14.05 -1.50 17.12
N SER A 196 -14.98 -1.02 16.30
CA SER A 196 -15.26 -1.57 14.98
C SER A 196 -14.57 -0.79 13.85
N VAL A 197 -14.51 -1.41 12.67
CA VAL A 197 -14.04 -0.79 11.42
C VAL A 197 -15.14 -0.97 10.39
N TRP A 198 -15.58 0.14 9.81
CA TRP A 198 -16.76 0.17 8.93
C TRP A 198 -16.42 0.66 7.53
N TYR A 199 -16.94 -0.08 6.56
CA TYR A 199 -16.93 0.28 5.15
C TYR A 199 -18.29 0.85 4.75
N THR A 200 -18.30 1.92 3.96
CA THR A 200 -19.51 2.45 3.30
C THR A 200 -19.30 2.62 1.80
N GLY A 201 -20.15 1.99 0.99
CA GLY A 201 -20.10 2.07 -0.47
C GLY A 201 -20.39 3.46 -1.04
N GLY A 202 -21.00 4.34 -0.23
CA GLY A 202 -21.37 5.69 -0.67
C GLY A 202 -20.17 6.63 -0.89
N ALA A 203 -19.11 6.49 -0.09
CA ALA A 203 -17.98 7.42 -0.14
C ALA A 203 -16.95 6.96 -1.19
N ARG A 204 -16.53 7.85 -2.10
CA ARG A 204 -15.63 7.54 -3.22
C ARG A 204 -14.32 8.32 -3.16
N THR A 205 -13.20 7.61 -3.12
CA THR A 205 -11.85 8.19 -3.19
C THR A 205 -11.13 7.63 -4.42
N TYR A 206 -10.56 8.49 -5.26
CA TYR A 206 -9.69 8.08 -6.36
C TYR A 206 -8.23 8.13 -5.92
N HIS A 207 -7.52 7.01 -6.04
CA HIS A 207 -6.13 6.89 -5.63
C HIS A 207 -5.20 6.71 -6.82
N ALA A 208 -4.09 7.45 -6.86
CA ALA A 208 -3.03 7.21 -7.82
C ALA A 208 -2.18 6.01 -7.38
N VAL A 209 -2.79 4.81 -7.35
CA VAL A 209 -2.22 3.52 -6.88
C VAL A 209 -0.82 3.24 -7.46
N HIS A 210 -0.53 3.79 -8.65
CA HIS A 210 0.73 3.65 -9.37
C HIS A 210 1.56 4.93 -9.47
N GLY A 211 1.03 6.09 -9.08
CA GLY A 211 1.70 7.39 -9.18
C GLY A 211 2.87 7.55 -8.18
N SER A 212 2.77 6.85 -7.05
CA SER A 212 3.77 6.81 -5.99
C SER A 212 4.56 5.49 -5.93
N SER A 213 4.17 4.45 -6.68
CA SER A 213 4.77 3.09 -6.62
C SER A 213 5.22 2.52 -7.98
N GLY A 214 4.89 3.17 -9.11
CA GLY A 214 5.47 2.87 -10.42
C GLY A 214 5.05 1.53 -11.04
N GLY A 215 3.75 1.34 -11.32
CA GLY A 215 3.26 0.30 -12.25
C GLY A 215 3.47 -1.18 -11.85
N GLU A 216 2.63 -2.07 -12.39
CA GLU A 216 2.64 -3.54 -12.14
C GLU A 216 4.00 -4.22 -12.35
N ARG A 217 4.86 -3.67 -13.23
CA ARG A 217 6.20 -4.20 -13.50
C ARG A 217 7.29 -3.72 -12.55
N TYR A 218 7.04 -2.71 -11.73
CA TYR A 218 8.05 -2.03 -10.91
C TYR A 218 7.59 -1.79 -9.46
N TYR A 219 6.86 -2.76 -8.88
CA TYR A 219 6.89 -3.02 -7.44
C TYR A 219 8.34 -3.16 -6.99
N GLY A 220 8.95 -2.05 -6.54
CA GLY A 220 10.36 -1.99 -6.21
C GLY A 220 10.73 -2.95 -5.08
N GLY A 221 12.00 -3.41 -5.06
CA GLY A 221 12.49 -4.32 -4.02
C GLY A 221 12.24 -3.79 -2.60
N PHE A 222 12.26 -2.47 -2.39
CA PHE A 222 11.99 -1.86 -1.10
C PHE A 222 10.54 -2.02 -0.64
N HIS A 223 9.55 -1.88 -1.53
CA HIS A 223 8.14 -2.15 -1.19
C HIS A 223 7.97 -3.61 -0.79
N LYS A 224 8.45 -4.55 -1.62
CA LYS A 224 8.34 -5.99 -1.35
C LYS A 224 9.02 -6.37 -0.03
N TYR A 225 10.21 -5.81 0.22
CA TYR A 225 10.93 -5.98 1.47
C TYR A 225 10.11 -5.48 2.66
N LEU A 226 9.59 -4.24 2.61
CA LEU A 226 8.80 -3.67 3.71
C LEU A 226 7.52 -4.47 3.96
N SER A 227 6.76 -4.81 2.91
CA SER A 227 5.54 -5.61 3.04
C SER A 227 5.83 -7.00 3.63
N ALA A 228 6.89 -7.68 3.18
CA ALA A 228 7.29 -8.98 3.73
C ALA A 228 7.76 -8.87 5.19
N ARG A 229 8.64 -7.91 5.50
CA ARG A 229 9.11 -7.63 6.87
C ARG A 229 7.94 -7.33 7.79
N ASN A 230 7.00 -6.51 7.34
CA ASN A 230 5.86 -6.08 8.14
C ASN A 230 4.79 -7.17 8.29
N SER A 231 4.70 -8.09 7.32
CA SER A 231 3.87 -9.29 7.48
C SER A 231 4.37 -10.16 8.63
N VAL A 232 5.69 -10.34 8.75
CA VAL A 232 6.32 -11.05 9.88
C VAL A 232 6.16 -10.28 11.19
N LEU A 233 6.34 -8.95 11.17
CA LEU A 233 6.14 -8.11 12.35
C LEU A 233 4.71 -8.18 12.87
N TYR A 234 3.71 -8.05 11.98
CA TYR A 234 2.31 -8.22 12.33
C TYR A 234 2.04 -9.60 12.93
N ALA A 235 2.57 -10.66 12.33
CA ALA A 235 2.40 -12.01 12.85
C ALA A 235 3.04 -12.22 14.22
N LYS A 236 4.16 -11.55 14.51
CA LYS A 236 4.77 -11.57 15.83
C LYS A 236 3.90 -10.88 16.90
N ILE A 237 3.18 -9.82 16.53
CA ILE A 237 2.36 -9.03 17.45
C ILE A 237 0.98 -9.65 17.67
N HIS A 238 0.32 -10.11 16.60
CA HIS A 238 -1.09 -10.52 16.62
C HIS A 238 -1.31 -12.01 16.31
N GLY A 239 -0.27 -12.74 15.92
CA GLY A 239 -0.41 -14.10 15.39
C GLY A 239 -0.56 -15.13 16.47
N HIS A 240 -1.62 -15.93 16.36
CA HIS A 240 -1.69 -17.19 17.08
C HIS A 240 -0.74 -18.22 16.47
N ILE A 241 -0.21 -19.16 17.26
CA ILE A 241 0.75 -20.17 16.79
C ILE A 241 0.34 -20.90 15.51
N TRP A 242 -0.94 -21.26 15.35
CA TRP A 242 -1.44 -21.90 14.12
C TRP A 242 -1.52 -20.96 12.93
N GLN A 243 -1.81 -19.68 13.14
CA GLN A 243 -1.79 -18.66 12.08
C GLN A 243 -0.36 -18.40 11.60
N VAL A 244 0.59 -18.34 12.53
CA VAL A 244 2.02 -18.22 12.22
C VAL A 244 2.51 -19.47 11.47
N ALA A 245 2.10 -20.67 11.91
CA ALA A 245 2.42 -21.92 11.23
C ALA A 245 1.83 -21.97 9.81
N LEU A 246 0.57 -21.54 9.63
CA LEU A 246 -0.07 -21.42 8.31
C LEU A 246 0.71 -20.47 7.40
N MET A 247 1.08 -19.30 7.91
CA MET A 247 1.85 -18.31 7.16
C MET A 247 3.23 -18.87 6.76
N ALA A 248 3.93 -19.53 7.69
CA ALA A 248 5.22 -20.16 7.43
C ALA A 248 5.10 -21.26 6.37
N ALA A 249 4.10 -22.14 6.49
CA ALA A 249 3.83 -23.18 5.50
C ALA A 249 3.53 -22.58 4.12
N ALA A 250 2.70 -21.54 4.05
CA ALA A 250 2.40 -20.84 2.80
C ALA A 250 3.68 -20.28 2.16
N ILE A 251 4.54 -19.60 2.93
CA ILE A 251 5.82 -19.05 2.46
C ILE A 251 6.74 -20.16 1.92
N VAL A 252 6.90 -21.26 2.66
CA VAL A 252 7.75 -22.39 2.30
C VAL A 252 7.27 -23.08 1.01
N VAL A 253 5.96 -23.14 0.79
CA VAL A 253 5.39 -23.76 -0.42
C VAL A 253 5.43 -22.83 -1.63
N THR A 254 5.06 -21.55 -1.45
CA THR A 254 4.86 -20.65 -2.59
C THR A 254 6.15 -20.06 -3.13
N ILE A 255 7.18 -19.82 -2.30
CA ILE A 255 8.44 -19.24 -2.78
C ILE A 255 9.18 -20.18 -3.75
N PRO A 256 9.40 -21.47 -3.44
CA PRO A 256 10.02 -22.40 -4.39
C PRO A 256 9.21 -22.55 -5.67
N PHE A 257 7.88 -22.59 -5.57
CA PHE A 257 7.01 -22.64 -6.74
C PHE A 257 7.14 -21.39 -7.63
N GLN A 258 7.18 -20.19 -7.03
CA GLN A 258 7.41 -18.94 -7.75
C GLN A 258 8.80 -18.92 -8.42
N PHE A 259 9.82 -19.44 -7.73
CA PHE A 259 11.17 -19.57 -8.26
C PHE A 259 11.19 -20.52 -9.48
N ALA A 260 10.64 -21.73 -9.33
CA ALA A 260 10.55 -22.70 -10.41
C ALA A 260 9.77 -22.15 -11.61
N ARG A 261 8.64 -21.46 -11.38
CA ARG A 261 7.85 -20.83 -12.44
C ARG A 261 8.65 -19.76 -13.20
N ARG A 262 9.43 -18.94 -12.50
CA ARG A 262 10.27 -17.90 -13.13
C ARG A 262 11.43 -18.52 -13.89
N TRP A 263 12.03 -19.58 -13.35
CA TRP A 263 13.05 -20.36 -14.02
C TRP A 263 12.54 -20.94 -15.35
N LEU A 264 11.38 -21.60 -15.32
CA LEU A 264 10.72 -22.16 -16.50
C LEU A 264 10.34 -21.10 -17.56
N ARG A 265 10.10 -19.85 -17.14
CA ARG A 265 9.81 -18.72 -18.05
C ARG A 265 11.04 -17.98 -18.56
N GLY A 266 12.25 -18.41 -18.19
CA GLY A 266 13.50 -17.76 -18.59
C GLY A 266 13.69 -16.36 -17.98
N GLU A 267 12.99 -16.04 -16.89
CA GLU A 267 13.06 -14.74 -16.21
C GLU A 267 14.26 -14.68 -15.22
N GLN A 268 15.43 -15.11 -15.69
CA GLN A 268 16.62 -15.35 -14.85
C GLN A 268 17.45 -14.09 -14.55
N GLU A 269 17.09 -12.92 -15.11
CA GLU A 269 17.86 -11.67 -14.98
C GLU A 269 18.13 -11.23 -13.53
N GLY A 270 17.35 -11.71 -12.55
CA GLY A 270 17.55 -11.43 -11.12
C GLY A 270 18.46 -12.42 -10.36
N PHE A 271 18.80 -13.58 -10.94
CA PHE A 271 19.64 -14.59 -10.28
C PHE A 271 21.14 -14.28 -10.36
N ALA A 272 21.56 -13.59 -11.43
CA ALA A 272 22.93 -13.12 -11.58
C ALA A 272 23.34 -12.08 -10.51
N GLU A 273 22.39 -11.29 -9.98
CA GLU A 273 22.67 -10.32 -8.90
C GLU A 273 22.81 -10.98 -7.52
N LEU A 274 22.39 -12.25 -7.35
CA LEU A 274 22.44 -13.00 -6.08
C LEU A 274 23.64 -13.96 -5.98
N GLY A 275 24.51 -14.01 -6.98
CA GLY A 275 25.68 -14.89 -6.99
C GLY A 275 25.35 -16.39 -7.00
N LEU A 276 24.14 -16.75 -7.47
CA LEU A 276 23.66 -18.13 -7.57
C LEU A 276 23.90 -18.76 -8.96
N MET A 277 24.76 -18.14 -9.77
CA MET A 277 25.26 -18.68 -11.05
C MET A 277 26.78 -18.52 -11.12
#